data_AF-A0A660Z8U6-F1
#
_entry.id   AF-A0A660Z8U6-F1
#
_cell.length_a   1.000
_cell.length_b   1.000
_cell.length_c   1.000
_cell.angle_alpha   90.00
_cell.angle_beta   90.00
_cell.angle_gamma   90.00
#
_symmetry.space_group_name_H-M   'P 1'
#
loop_
_entity.id
_entity.type
_entity.pdbx_description
1 polymer ?
#
loop_
_entity_poly.entity_id
_entity_poly.type
_entity_poly.pdbx_seq_one_letter_code
_entity_poly.pdbx_strand_id
1 'polypeptide(L)'
;MYLFDLGELPWEQSMLIFHTLARMGVEGLSIVWPDKPFISIGYFQDAELEVDLDYCRREGLPVFRREVGGGTVYLDRNQIFYHVIWNRDNPKFPKKISEVYQYLSVPPIETYGEFGIKTEFREVNDIVTREGRKIAGLGGSDIGESMVFVGSVILDFDYDRMSKAIKVPDEKFRDKVFKTMKENVTTMKRELGIVPPRSEIVRVLREKFEKVLGRLEPVELDEEIVKKMTELARWFNSPEFLYKKTPKIPRGVKIKEGIEILYGMYKARGGLIRTAQEVEKKTLKDIVITGDFTLYPKESLSVLEEGLKNTERERSRLITRIEEFYEKTGAETPGVEPEDITKAIESGT
;
A
#
# COMPACT_ATOMS: atom_id res chain seq x y z
N MET A 1 8.52 -28.20 -7.22
CA MET A 1 8.71 -26.75 -7.01
C MET A 1 9.94 -26.55 -6.17
N TYR A 2 10.72 -25.51 -6.45
CA TYR A 2 11.96 -25.21 -5.76
C TYR A 2 11.75 -24.28 -4.56
N LEU A 3 12.69 -24.29 -3.62
CA LEU A 3 12.80 -23.32 -2.54
C LEU A 3 14.08 -22.51 -2.71
N PHE A 4 13.92 -21.21 -2.90
CA PHE A 4 14.99 -20.22 -2.86
C PHE A 4 14.93 -19.49 -1.50
N ASP A 5 15.64 -20.01 -0.50
CA ASP A 5 15.78 -19.37 0.81
C ASP A 5 16.99 -18.42 0.79
N LEU A 6 16.78 -17.21 0.27
CA LEU A 6 17.86 -16.32 -0.19
C LEU A 6 18.39 -15.39 0.89
N GLY A 7 17.64 -15.20 1.97
CA GLY A 7 18.03 -14.31 3.04
C GLY A 7 18.12 -12.83 2.63
N GLU A 8 19.18 -12.15 3.07
CA GLU A 8 19.45 -10.75 2.70
C GLU A 8 20.11 -10.70 1.32
N LEU A 9 19.48 -10.01 0.38
CA LEU A 9 20.05 -9.74 -0.95
C LEU A 9 20.19 -8.24 -1.18
N PRO A 10 21.05 -7.81 -2.14
CA PRO A 10 20.99 -6.45 -2.66
C PRO A 10 19.55 -6.08 -3.02
N TRP A 11 19.08 -4.90 -2.60
CA TRP A 11 17.69 -4.48 -2.71
C TRP A 11 17.09 -4.71 -4.10
N GLU A 12 17.88 -4.47 -5.15
CA GLU A 12 17.47 -4.64 -6.53
C GLU A 12 17.22 -6.12 -6.86
N GLN A 13 18.13 -7.01 -6.46
CA GLN A 13 17.99 -8.46 -6.64
C GLN A 13 16.78 -9.00 -5.87
N SER A 14 16.52 -8.46 -4.67
CA SER A 14 15.35 -8.84 -3.86
C SER A 14 14.01 -8.60 -4.59
N MET A 15 13.97 -7.60 -5.49
CA MET A 15 12.81 -7.34 -6.34
C MET A 15 12.85 -8.08 -7.67
N LEU A 16 14.03 -8.23 -8.27
CA LEU A 16 14.16 -8.86 -9.59
C LEU A 16 14.03 -10.39 -9.55
N ILE A 17 14.21 -11.03 -8.40
CA ILE A 17 14.21 -12.50 -8.31
C ILE A 17 12.92 -13.11 -8.86
N PHE A 18 11.74 -12.65 -8.43
CA PHE A 18 10.50 -13.26 -8.91
C PHE A 18 10.21 -12.92 -10.38
N HIS A 19 10.62 -11.74 -10.87
CA HIS A 19 10.55 -11.39 -12.28
C HIS A 19 11.43 -12.30 -13.14
N THR A 20 12.59 -12.69 -12.60
CA THR A 20 13.57 -13.57 -13.24
C THR A 20 13.05 -14.99 -13.31
N LEU A 21 12.67 -15.56 -12.17
CA LEU A 21 12.14 -16.93 -12.09
C LEU A 21 10.90 -17.12 -12.96
N ALA A 22 9.98 -16.14 -12.95
CA ALA A 22 8.78 -16.17 -13.78
C ALA A 22 9.10 -16.22 -15.28
N ARG A 23 10.06 -15.42 -15.76
CA ARG A 23 10.48 -15.41 -17.17
C ARG A 23 11.27 -16.65 -17.59
N MET A 24 11.87 -17.35 -16.62
CA MET A 24 12.55 -18.62 -16.84
C MET A 24 11.61 -19.83 -16.72
N GLY A 25 10.33 -19.61 -16.35
CA GLY A 25 9.36 -20.69 -16.12
C GLY A 25 9.69 -21.55 -14.88
N VAL A 26 10.51 -21.03 -13.97
CA VAL A 26 10.97 -21.75 -12.77
C VAL A 26 9.90 -21.64 -11.69
N GLU A 27 9.27 -22.77 -11.37
CA GLU A 27 8.25 -22.83 -10.34
C GLU A 27 8.86 -23.01 -8.94
N GLY A 28 8.55 -22.10 -8.02
CA GLY A 28 9.14 -22.16 -6.68
C GLY A 28 8.58 -21.14 -5.71
N LEU A 29 9.05 -21.27 -4.46
CA LEU A 29 8.92 -20.29 -3.40
C LEU A 29 10.27 -19.59 -3.23
N SER A 30 10.30 -18.27 -3.30
CA SER A 30 11.44 -17.45 -2.88
C SER A 30 11.10 -16.76 -1.56
N ILE A 31 12.05 -16.76 -0.62
CA ILE A 31 12.00 -15.99 0.63
C ILE A 31 13.23 -15.09 0.67
N VAL A 32 13.04 -13.78 0.83
CA VAL A 32 14.12 -12.78 0.68
C VAL A 32 13.81 -11.49 1.44
N TRP A 33 14.83 -10.71 1.80
CA TRP A 33 14.69 -9.32 2.22
C TRP A 33 15.84 -8.45 1.67
N PRO A 34 15.60 -7.15 1.46
CA PRO A 34 16.61 -6.25 0.92
C PRO A 34 17.65 -5.85 1.97
N ASP A 35 18.87 -5.58 1.51
CA ASP A 35 19.98 -5.02 2.30
C ASP A 35 19.76 -3.56 2.70
N LYS A 36 18.99 -2.80 1.92
CA LYS A 36 18.71 -1.38 2.17
C LYS A 36 17.29 -0.97 1.75
N PRO A 37 16.77 0.15 2.29
CA PRO A 37 15.41 0.59 1.99
C PRO A 37 15.27 1.18 0.57
N PHE A 38 14.07 1.03 0.00
CA PHE A 38 13.69 1.60 -1.29
C PHE A 38 12.16 1.77 -1.39
N ILE A 39 11.70 2.49 -2.42
CA ILE A 39 10.29 2.68 -2.74
C ILE A 39 9.92 1.83 -3.94
N SER A 40 8.84 1.07 -3.84
CA SER A 40 8.27 0.28 -4.92
C SER A 40 6.92 0.84 -5.35
N ILE A 41 6.82 1.29 -6.61
CA ILE A 41 5.55 1.70 -7.22
C ILE A 41 4.96 0.55 -8.03
N GLY A 42 3.63 0.44 -8.04
CA GLY A 42 2.91 -0.55 -8.81
C GLY A 42 2.97 -0.30 -10.31
N TYR A 43 2.72 -1.34 -11.09
CA TYR A 43 2.87 -1.31 -12.55
C TYR A 43 2.09 -0.18 -13.26
N PHE A 44 0.88 0.14 -12.77
CA PHE A 44 -0.04 1.12 -13.38
C PHE A 44 -0.01 2.51 -12.70
N GLN A 45 0.96 2.78 -11.83
CA GLN A 45 1.08 4.05 -11.13
C GLN A 45 1.96 5.04 -11.89
N ASP A 46 1.78 6.34 -11.71
CA ASP A 46 2.70 7.33 -12.27
C ASP A 46 3.75 7.71 -11.22
N ALA A 47 5.04 7.51 -11.51
CA ALA A 47 6.11 7.74 -10.55
C ALA A 47 6.14 9.20 -10.05
N GLU A 48 5.93 10.16 -10.96
CA GLU A 48 6.03 11.58 -10.67
C GLU A 48 4.81 12.11 -9.92
N LEU A 49 3.68 11.41 -9.99
CA LEU A 49 2.46 11.78 -9.26
C LEU A 49 2.33 11.08 -7.91
N GLU A 50 3.02 9.95 -7.72
CA GLU A 50 2.85 9.09 -6.55
C GLU A 50 4.00 9.23 -5.54
N VAL A 51 5.20 9.59 -6.00
CA VAL A 51 6.43 9.62 -5.19
C VAL A 51 7.07 11.00 -5.23
N ASP A 52 7.49 11.49 -4.07
CA ASP A 52 8.37 12.66 -3.96
C ASP A 52 9.80 12.23 -4.34
N LEU A 53 10.06 12.25 -5.65
CA LEU A 53 11.34 11.79 -6.22
C LEU A 53 12.54 12.61 -5.74
N ASP A 54 12.34 13.88 -5.39
CA ASP A 54 13.40 14.74 -4.87
C ASP A 54 13.74 14.38 -3.43
N TYR A 55 12.74 14.13 -2.58
CA TYR A 55 12.96 13.56 -1.25
C TYR A 55 13.68 12.21 -1.35
N CYS A 56 13.20 11.29 -2.19
CA CYS A 56 13.82 9.98 -2.36
C CYS A 56 15.29 10.08 -2.80
N ARG A 57 15.61 10.99 -3.74
CA ARG A 57 16.99 11.22 -4.19
C ARG A 57 17.88 11.74 -3.06
N ARG A 58 17.40 12.68 -2.25
CA ARG A 58 18.18 13.25 -1.13
C ARG A 58 18.44 12.25 -0.02
N GLU A 59 17.46 11.40 0.29
CA GLU A 59 17.57 10.39 1.35
C GLU A 59 18.23 9.08 0.88
N GLY A 60 18.63 9.00 -0.39
CA GLY A 60 19.25 7.81 -0.97
C GLY A 60 18.30 6.62 -1.05
N LEU A 61 16.99 6.86 -1.20
CA LEU A 61 15.94 5.85 -1.39
C LEU A 61 15.72 5.61 -2.89
N PRO A 62 16.16 4.46 -3.45
CA PRO A 62 15.86 4.11 -4.83
C PRO A 62 14.34 4.01 -5.05
N VAL A 63 13.89 4.37 -6.26
CA VAL A 63 12.48 4.22 -6.66
C VAL A 63 12.40 3.21 -7.80
N PHE A 64 11.62 2.16 -7.60
CA PHE A 64 11.53 1.00 -8.48
C PHE A 64 10.09 0.76 -8.90
N ARG A 65 9.84 0.58 -10.20
CA ARG A 65 8.55 0.12 -10.70
C ARG A 65 8.55 -1.39 -10.78
N ARG A 66 7.56 -2.06 -10.17
CA ARG A 66 7.36 -3.51 -10.31
C ARG A 66 6.27 -3.82 -11.34
N GLU A 67 6.32 -5.00 -11.94
CA GLU A 67 5.26 -5.48 -12.86
C GLU A 67 4.04 -6.07 -12.15
N VAL A 68 4.08 -6.14 -10.82
CA VAL A 68 2.90 -6.51 -10.03
C VAL A 68 2.08 -5.25 -9.73
N GLY A 69 0.76 -5.41 -9.70
CA GLY A 69 -0.15 -4.34 -9.29
C GLY A 69 0.01 -3.90 -7.81
N GLY A 70 -0.98 -3.17 -7.32
CA GLY A 70 -0.97 -2.56 -5.98
C GLY A 70 -0.43 -1.14 -5.96
N GLY A 71 -0.39 -0.54 -4.77
CA GLY A 71 0.03 0.85 -4.57
C GLY A 71 1.53 1.02 -4.31
N THR A 72 1.92 2.26 -4.07
CA THR A 72 3.27 2.66 -3.65
C THR A 72 3.54 2.13 -2.26
N VAL A 73 4.71 1.51 -2.05
CA VAL A 73 5.11 0.95 -0.77
C VAL A 73 6.58 1.22 -0.48
N TYR A 74 6.88 1.49 0.79
CA TYR A 74 8.22 1.49 1.34
C TYR A 74 8.61 0.05 1.70
N LEU A 75 9.80 -0.37 1.26
CA LEU A 75 10.32 -1.72 1.48
C LEU A 75 11.70 -1.64 2.11
N ASP A 76 11.94 -2.40 3.17
CA ASP A 76 13.25 -2.50 3.83
C ASP A 76 13.51 -3.88 4.47
N ARG A 77 14.63 -3.99 5.20
CA ARG A 77 15.08 -5.22 5.87
C ARG A 77 14.15 -5.71 7.00
N ASN A 78 13.24 -4.88 7.49
CA ASN A 78 12.26 -5.24 8.52
C ASN A 78 11.02 -5.91 7.92
N GLN A 79 11.09 -6.34 6.67
CA GLN A 79 10.06 -7.10 6.00
C GLN A 79 10.69 -8.34 5.38
N ILE A 80 10.04 -9.49 5.54
CA ILE A 80 10.41 -10.74 4.86
C ILE A 80 9.47 -10.87 3.68
N PHE A 81 9.99 -10.82 2.46
CA PHE A 81 9.21 -11.01 1.25
C PHE A 81 9.17 -12.49 0.90
N TYR A 82 8.01 -12.92 0.40
CA TYR A 82 7.85 -14.22 -0.18
C TYR A 82 7.20 -14.11 -1.55
N HIS A 83 7.64 -14.96 -2.47
CA HIS A 83 7.15 -15.00 -3.84
C HIS A 83 6.87 -16.44 -4.22
N VAL A 84 5.63 -16.74 -4.63
CA VAL A 84 5.26 -18.02 -5.22
C VAL A 84 5.16 -17.83 -6.72
N ILE A 85 5.93 -18.60 -7.48
CA ILE A 85 5.98 -18.58 -8.94
C ILE A 85 5.53 -19.94 -9.45
N TRP A 86 4.63 -19.95 -10.43
CA TRP A 86 4.17 -21.18 -11.09
C TRP A 86 3.80 -20.90 -12.55
N ASN A 87 3.84 -21.93 -13.40
CA ASN A 87 3.35 -21.80 -14.77
C ASN A 87 1.82 -21.70 -14.77
N ARG A 88 1.25 -20.87 -15.65
CA ARG A 88 -0.20 -20.60 -15.69
C ARG A 88 -1.07 -21.86 -15.81
N ASP A 89 -0.56 -22.87 -16.49
CA ASP A 89 -1.28 -24.14 -16.73
C ASP A 89 -1.08 -25.18 -15.62
N ASN A 90 -0.32 -24.88 -14.56
CA ASN A 90 -0.10 -25.81 -13.46
C ASN A 90 -1.43 -26.10 -12.74
N PRO A 91 -1.94 -27.35 -12.80
CA PRO A 91 -3.27 -27.70 -12.30
C PRO A 91 -3.37 -27.65 -10.76
N LYS A 92 -2.24 -27.49 -10.06
CA LYS A 92 -2.19 -27.35 -8.60
C LYS A 92 -2.80 -26.03 -8.12
N PHE A 93 -2.76 -25.00 -8.94
CA PHE A 93 -3.18 -23.66 -8.56
C PHE A 93 -4.58 -23.33 -9.08
N PRO A 94 -5.37 -22.53 -8.33
CA PRO A 94 -6.64 -22.01 -8.83
C PRO A 94 -6.46 -21.19 -10.11
N LYS A 95 -7.43 -21.26 -11.02
CA LYS A 95 -7.38 -20.51 -12.28
C LYS A 95 -7.78 -19.04 -12.12
N LYS A 96 -8.68 -18.74 -11.17
CA LYS A 96 -9.11 -17.37 -10.92
C LYS A 96 -8.18 -16.71 -9.93
N ILE A 97 -7.72 -15.50 -10.24
CA ILE A 97 -6.80 -14.78 -9.38
C ILE A 97 -7.37 -14.55 -7.98
N SER A 98 -8.66 -14.28 -7.81
CA SER A 98 -9.29 -14.12 -6.49
C SER A 98 -9.18 -15.37 -5.61
N GLU A 99 -9.34 -16.55 -6.21
CA GLU A 99 -9.18 -17.84 -5.53
C GLU A 99 -7.71 -18.09 -5.18
N VAL A 100 -6.76 -17.62 -6.01
CA VAL A 100 -5.32 -17.66 -5.71
C VAL A 100 -4.99 -16.84 -4.46
N TYR A 101 -5.54 -15.63 -4.32
CA TYR A 101 -5.33 -14.81 -3.11
C TYR A 101 -5.85 -15.52 -1.85
N GLN A 102 -7.05 -16.09 -1.92
CA GLN A 102 -7.61 -16.86 -0.79
C GLN A 102 -6.76 -18.09 -0.46
N TYR A 103 -6.27 -18.81 -1.48
CA TYR A 103 -5.46 -20.01 -1.32
C TYR A 103 -4.05 -19.71 -0.76
N LEU A 104 -3.34 -18.72 -1.33
CA LEU A 104 -1.95 -18.41 -0.97
C LEU A 104 -1.80 -17.40 0.17
N SER A 105 -2.90 -16.84 0.68
CA SER A 105 -2.89 -16.07 1.94
C SER A 105 -2.89 -16.97 3.18
N VAL A 106 -3.24 -18.26 3.06
CA VAL A 106 -3.27 -19.18 4.20
C VAL A 106 -1.90 -19.34 4.87
N PRO A 107 -0.78 -19.61 4.16
CA PRO A 107 0.53 -19.76 4.80
C PRO A 107 0.99 -18.57 5.66
N PRO A 108 0.95 -17.31 5.20
CA PRO A 108 1.32 -16.17 6.03
C PRO A 108 0.32 -15.95 7.19
N ILE A 109 -0.98 -16.22 7.02
CA ILE A 109 -1.97 -16.16 8.12
C ILE A 109 -1.64 -17.17 9.22
N GLU A 110 -1.37 -18.43 8.84
CA GLU A 110 -0.97 -19.47 9.80
C GLU A 110 0.38 -19.16 10.45
N THR A 111 1.27 -18.49 9.74
CA THR A 111 2.55 -18.03 10.29
C THR A 111 2.32 -17.00 11.38
N TYR A 112 1.52 -15.95 11.13
CA TYR A 112 1.14 -14.99 12.17
C TYR A 112 0.47 -15.67 13.36
N GLY A 113 -0.41 -16.65 13.11
CA GLY A 113 -1.09 -17.43 14.14
C GLY A 113 -0.13 -18.21 15.05
N GLU A 114 0.95 -18.77 14.50
CA GLU A 114 1.99 -19.47 15.27
C GLU A 114 2.66 -18.55 16.30
N PHE A 115 2.82 -17.27 15.98
CA PHE A 115 3.37 -16.26 16.89
C PHE A 115 2.29 -15.57 17.74
N GLY A 116 1.05 -16.06 17.73
CA GLY A 116 -0.06 -15.56 18.55
C GLY A 116 -0.83 -14.38 17.96
N ILE A 117 -0.54 -13.96 16.73
CA ILE A 117 -1.25 -12.87 16.05
C ILE A 117 -2.39 -13.47 15.22
N LYS A 118 -3.64 -13.21 15.63
CA LYS A 118 -4.82 -13.67 14.88
C LYS A 118 -5.08 -12.74 13.70
N THR A 119 -4.98 -13.30 12.49
CA THR A 119 -5.17 -12.55 11.24
C THR A 119 -6.13 -13.27 10.31
N GLU A 120 -6.73 -12.52 9.39
CA GLU A 120 -7.57 -13.05 8.32
C GLU A 120 -7.26 -12.36 6.98
N PHE A 121 -7.56 -13.05 5.89
CA PHE A 121 -7.52 -12.46 4.56
C PHE A 121 -8.68 -11.49 4.40
N ARG A 122 -8.37 -10.29 3.96
CA ARG A 122 -9.36 -9.28 3.59
C ARG A 122 -9.18 -8.98 2.12
N GLU A 123 -10.19 -9.38 1.35
CA GLU A 123 -10.31 -8.95 -0.04
C GLU A 123 -10.20 -7.42 -0.10
N VAL A 124 -9.48 -6.87 -1.09
CA VAL A 124 -8.96 -7.55 -2.30
C VAL A 124 -7.60 -8.21 -2.07
N ASN A 125 -6.72 -7.64 -1.26
CA ASN A 125 -5.32 -8.04 -1.23
C ASN A 125 -4.58 -7.76 0.09
N ASP A 126 -5.28 -7.73 1.22
CA ASP A 126 -4.66 -7.49 2.52
C ASP A 126 -4.77 -8.71 3.45
N ILE A 127 -3.84 -8.82 4.39
CA ILE A 127 -4.04 -9.59 5.62
C ILE A 127 -4.21 -8.59 6.75
N VAL A 128 -5.26 -8.77 7.56
CA VAL A 128 -5.60 -7.88 8.67
C VAL A 128 -5.66 -8.61 9.99
N THR A 129 -5.39 -7.91 11.10
CA THR A 129 -5.65 -8.42 12.46
C THR A 129 -7.13 -8.41 12.76
N ARG A 130 -7.52 -9.00 13.90
CA ARG A 130 -8.90 -8.96 14.41
C ARG A 130 -9.45 -7.54 14.58
N GLU A 131 -8.60 -6.57 14.89
CA GLU A 131 -8.97 -5.16 15.01
C GLU A 131 -9.03 -4.45 13.64
N GLY A 132 -8.83 -5.18 12.55
CA GLY A 132 -8.88 -4.67 11.18
C GLY A 132 -7.65 -3.88 10.74
N ARG A 133 -6.53 -3.93 11.48
CA ARG A 133 -5.27 -3.31 11.06
C ARG A 133 -4.58 -4.19 10.02
N LYS A 134 -4.14 -3.62 8.90
CA LYS A 134 -3.36 -4.30 7.88
C LYS A 134 -1.99 -4.69 8.43
N ILE A 135 -1.60 -5.95 8.29
CA ILE A 135 -0.30 -6.47 8.72
C ILE A 135 0.49 -7.11 7.56
N ALA A 136 -0.14 -7.30 6.40
CA ALA A 136 0.55 -7.63 5.16
C ALA A 136 -0.22 -7.11 3.94
N GLY A 137 0.53 -6.75 2.90
CA GLY A 137 -0.01 -6.54 1.55
C GLY A 137 0.32 -7.73 0.66
N LEU A 138 -0.64 -8.13 -0.16
CA LEU A 138 -0.53 -9.19 -1.14
C LEU A 138 -0.60 -8.61 -2.55
N GLY A 139 0.02 -9.30 -3.49
CA GLY A 139 0.00 -8.95 -4.90
C GLY A 139 0.02 -10.20 -5.77
N GLY A 140 -0.49 -10.07 -6.98
CA GLY A 140 -0.56 -11.15 -7.94
C GLY A 140 -0.61 -10.59 -9.35
N SER A 141 0.14 -11.20 -10.26
CA SER A 141 0.16 -10.84 -11.68
C SER A 141 0.65 -12.02 -12.49
N ASP A 142 0.28 -12.06 -13.76
CA ASP A 142 1.04 -12.82 -14.75
C ASP A 142 2.30 -12.07 -15.20
N ILE A 143 3.35 -12.83 -15.50
CA ILE A 143 4.61 -12.37 -16.08
C ILE A 143 5.01 -13.43 -17.12
N GLY A 144 4.76 -13.12 -18.40
CA GLY A 144 4.89 -14.10 -19.48
C GLY A 144 3.91 -15.26 -19.27
N GLU A 145 4.41 -16.49 -19.41
CA GLU A 145 3.63 -17.72 -19.21
C GLU A 145 3.49 -18.14 -17.74
N SER A 146 4.13 -17.40 -16.83
CA SER A 146 4.09 -17.66 -15.39
C SER A 146 3.10 -16.74 -14.69
N MET A 147 2.58 -17.24 -13.58
CA MET A 147 1.89 -16.47 -12.56
C MET A 147 2.84 -16.23 -11.39
N VAL A 148 2.71 -15.07 -10.76
CA VAL A 148 3.43 -14.73 -9.54
C VAL A 148 2.45 -14.24 -8.50
N PHE A 149 2.61 -14.73 -7.28
CA PHE A 149 1.99 -14.22 -6.07
C PHE A 149 3.08 -13.70 -5.13
N VAL A 150 2.93 -12.47 -4.66
CA VAL A 150 3.91 -11.80 -3.80
C VAL A 150 3.24 -11.38 -2.50
N GLY A 151 4.01 -11.40 -1.41
CA GLY A 151 3.58 -10.82 -0.16
C GLY A 151 4.74 -10.60 0.79
N SER A 152 4.43 -10.11 1.99
CA SER A 152 5.44 -9.85 3.01
C SER A 152 4.94 -10.16 4.41
N VAL A 153 5.86 -10.56 5.28
CA VAL A 153 5.68 -10.55 6.72
C VAL A 153 6.33 -9.28 7.26
N ILE A 154 5.54 -8.38 7.85
CA ILE A 154 6.01 -7.06 8.31
C ILE A 154 6.47 -7.17 9.76
N LEU A 155 7.79 -7.18 9.97
CA LEU A 155 8.40 -7.25 11.30
C LEU A 155 8.29 -5.90 12.02
N ASP A 156 8.69 -4.84 11.32
CA ASP A 156 8.55 -3.43 11.71
C ASP A 156 8.37 -2.56 10.46
N PHE A 157 7.96 -1.30 10.62
CA PHE A 157 7.66 -0.41 9.49
C PHE A 157 7.98 1.06 9.78
N ASP A 158 8.67 1.72 8.86
CA ASP A 158 9.00 3.14 8.96
C ASP A 158 7.88 4.02 8.36
N TYR A 159 6.89 4.33 9.19
CA TYR A 159 5.75 5.16 8.82
C TYR A 159 6.14 6.57 8.37
N ASP A 160 7.22 7.13 8.93
CA ASP A 160 7.65 8.51 8.67
C ASP A 160 8.36 8.60 7.31
N ARG A 161 9.27 7.67 7.00
CA ARG A 161 9.89 7.60 5.69
C ARG A 161 8.86 7.33 4.60
N MET A 162 7.91 6.44 4.85
CA MET A 162 6.84 6.15 3.90
C MET A 162 5.97 7.39 3.63
N SER A 163 5.53 8.12 4.66
CA SER A 163 4.69 9.31 4.46
C SER A 163 5.41 10.44 3.73
N LYS A 164 6.73 10.62 3.97
CA LYS A 164 7.57 11.61 3.29
C LYS A 164 7.91 11.23 1.85
N ALA A 165 8.01 9.93 1.55
CA ALA A 165 8.29 9.45 0.20
C ALA A 165 7.08 9.57 -0.74
N ILE A 166 5.85 9.59 -0.22
CA ILE A 166 4.66 9.78 -1.05
C ILE A 166 4.55 11.24 -1.46
N LYS A 167 4.26 11.48 -2.74
CA LYS A 167 3.95 12.83 -3.22
C LYS A 167 2.59 13.25 -2.71
N VAL A 168 2.56 14.37 -2.01
CA VAL A 168 1.36 14.91 -1.38
C VAL A 168 1.28 16.41 -1.68
N PRO A 169 0.06 16.97 -1.73
CA PRO A 169 -0.15 18.37 -2.12
C PRO A 169 0.34 19.37 -1.08
N ASP A 170 0.33 19.00 0.21
CA ASP A 170 0.80 19.84 1.32
C ASP A 170 1.16 19.01 2.57
N GLU A 171 1.78 19.65 3.56
CA GLU A 171 2.20 19.02 4.83
C GLU A 171 1.03 18.53 5.68
N LYS A 172 -0.13 19.20 5.67
CA LYS A 172 -1.29 18.78 6.46
C LYS A 172 -1.85 17.46 5.92
N PHE A 173 -1.86 17.30 4.60
CA PHE A 173 -2.19 16.04 3.96
C PHE A 173 -1.18 14.96 4.33
N ARG A 174 0.12 15.28 4.35
CA ARG A 174 1.17 14.35 4.80
C ARG A 174 0.94 13.87 6.23
N ASP A 175 0.65 14.78 7.14
CA ASP A 175 0.37 14.47 8.54
C ASP A 175 -0.83 13.52 8.67
N LYS A 176 -1.87 13.74 7.86
CA LYS A 176 -3.05 12.86 7.84
C LYS A 176 -2.70 11.47 7.31
N VAL A 177 -1.93 11.38 6.21
CA VAL A 177 -1.41 10.10 5.68
C VAL A 177 -0.61 9.36 6.74
N PHE A 178 0.31 10.04 7.43
CA PHE A 178 1.12 9.45 8.51
C PHE A 178 0.26 8.90 9.65
N LYS A 179 -0.67 9.71 10.17
CA LYS A 179 -1.57 9.31 11.29
C LYS A 179 -2.44 8.12 10.90
N THR A 180 -3.14 8.21 9.78
CA THR A 180 -4.03 7.13 9.33
C THR A 180 -3.25 5.85 9.04
N MET A 181 -2.04 5.95 8.47
CA MET A 181 -1.18 4.77 8.25
C MET A 181 -0.74 4.15 9.57
N LYS A 182 -0.32 4.96 10.55
CA LYS A 182 0.04 4.48 11.89
C LYS A 182 -1.14 3.87 12.63
N GLU A 183 -2.37 4.31 12.39
CA GLU A 183 -3.57 3.72 12.99
C GLU A 183 -3.96 2.39 12.32
N ASN A 184 -3.83 2.33 11.00
CA ASN A 184 -4.40 1.25 10.19
C ASN A 184 -3.42 0.18 9.73
N VAL A 185 -2.12 0.42 9.80
CA VAL A 185 -1.06 -0.54 9.44
C VAL A 185 -0.30 -0.93 10.71
N THR A 186 -0.13 -2.23 10.92
CA THR A 186 0.55 -2.80 12.09
C THR A 186 1.67 -3.75 11.67
N THR A 187 2.44 -4.21 12.65
CA THR A 187 3.66 -5.00 12.49
C THR A 187 3.73 -6.06 13.58
N MET A 188 4.56 -7.10 13.38
CA MET A 188 4.77 -8.09 14.44
C MET A 188 5.28 -7.45 15.73
N LYS A 189 6.22 -6.49 15.62
CA LYS A 189 6.73 -5.73 16.78
C LYS A 189 5.63 -5.02 17.55
N ARG A 190 4.66 -4.42 16.85
CA ARG A 190 3.58 -3.68 17.49
C ARG A 190 2.56 -4.61 18.17
N GLU A 191 2.24 -5.73 17.53
CA GLU A 191 1.26 -6.69 18.07
C GLU A 191 1.85 -7.52 19.23
N LEU A 192 3.15 -7.79 19.22
CA LEU A 192 3.82 -8.65 20.23
C LEU A 192 4.69 -7.89 21.23
N GLY A 193 4.94 -6.60 21.00
CA GLY A 193 5.90 -5.78 21.76
C GLY A 193 7.38 -6.03 21.40
N ILE A 194 7.68 -7.12 20.68
CA ILE A 194 9.02 -7.51 20.22
C ILE A 194 8.96 -8.09 18.81
N VAL A 195 10.09 -8.09 18.10
CA VAL A 195 10.23 -8.82 16.84
C VAL A 195 10.72 -10.25 17.15
N PRO A 196 9.95 -11.31 16.80
CA PRO A 196 10.43 -12.68 16.96
C PRO A 196 11.68 -12.95 16.09
N PRO A 197 12.49 -13.98 16.40
CA PRO A 197 13.67 -14.28 15.61
C PRO A 197 13.33 -14.50 14.14
N ARG A 198 13.98 -13.74 13.24
CA ARG A 198 13.73 -13.83 11.79
C ARG A 198 13.86 -15.26 11.27
N SER A 199 14.87 -16.00 11.71
CA SER A 199 15.08 -17.40 11.33
C SER A 199 13.91 -18.30 11.71
N GLU A 200 13.25 -18.04 12.83
CA GLU A 200 12.07 -18.79 13.25
C GLU A 200 10.86 -18.44 12.38
N ILE A 201 10.67 -17.15 12.08
CA ILE A 201 9.59 -16.68 11.20
C ILE A 201 9.74 -17.31 9.81
N VAL A 202 10.95 -17.29 9.23
CA VAL A 202 11.25 -17.90 7.92
C VAL A 202 10.99 -19.41 7.96
N ARG A 203 11.46 -20.11 9.00
CA ARG A 203 11.23 -21.55 9.18
C ARG A 203 9.73 -21.87 9.20
N VAL A 204 8.95 -21.18 10.03
CA VAL A 204 7.50 -21.38 10.14
C VAL A 204 6.82 -21.06 8.81
N LEU A 205 7.14 -19.93 8.19
CA LEU A 205 6.57 -19.52 6.90
C LEU A 205 6.79 -20.58 5.82
N ARG A 206 8.03 -21.09 5.72
CA ARG A 206 8.37 -22.20 4.83
C ARG A 206 7.54 -23.44 5.12
N GLU A 207 7.46 -23.88 6.38
CA GLU A 207 6.68 -25.05 6.78
C GLU A 207 5.19 -24.89 6.40
N LYS A 208 4.61 -23.69 6.59
CA LYS A 208 3.21 -23.44 6.20
C LYS A 208 3.05 -23.46 4.67
N PHE A 209 4.01 -22.93 3.91
CA PHE A 209 3.97 -23.02 2.45
C PHE A 209 4.15 -24.46 1.96
N GLU A 210 5.03 -25.27 2.56
CA GLU A 210 5.22 -26.67 2.16
C GLU A 210 3.95 -27.52 2.35
N LYS A 211 3.07 -27.19 3.31
CA LYS A 211 1.75 -27.83 3.45
C LYS A 211 0.83 -27.56 2.25
N VAL A 212 0.96 -26.40 1.61
CA VAL A 212 0.14 -25.97 0.48
C VAL A 212 0.79 -26.36 -0.85
N LEU A 213 2.07 -26.05 -0.99
CA LEU A 213 2.89 -26.24 -2.21
C LEU A 213 3.52 -27.64 -2.30
N GLY A 214 3.38 -28.48 -1.28
CA GLY A 214 4.06 -29.77 -1.21
C GLY A 214 5.55 -29.61 -0.88
N ARG A 215 6.29 -30.73 -0.91
CA ARG A 215 7.73 -30.71 -0.64
C ARG A 215 8.44 -29.77 -1.63
N LEU A 216 9.19 -28.83 -1.09
CA LEU A 216 10.02 -27.92 -1.85
C LEU A 216 11.48 -28.41 -1.84
N GLU A 217 12.13 -28.35 -3.01
CA GLU A 217 13.54 -28.72 -3.16
C GLU A 217 14.43 -27.47 -2.99
N PRO A 218 15.29 -27.40 -1.97
CA PRO A 218 16.19 -26.27 -1.78
C PRO A 218 17.17 -26.13 -2.94
N VAL A 219 17.30 -24.92 -3.47
CA VAL A 219 18.24 -24.58 -4.54
C VAL A 219 18.87 -23.21 -4.26
N GLU A 220 20.08 -23.03 -4.75
CA GLU A 220 20.76 -21.73 -4.76
C GLU A 220 20.53 -20.99 -6.08
N LEU A 221 20.93 -19.72 -6.14
CA LEU A 221 20.94 -18.98 -7.39
C LEU A 221 22.09 -19.48 -8.25
N ASP A 222 21.78 -20.09 -9.39
CA ASP A 222 22.77 -20.47 -10.37
C ASP A 222 23.20 -19.29 -11.27
N GLU A 223 24.25 -19.52 -12.07
CA GLU A 223 24.79 -18.50 -12.98
C GLU A 223 23.78 -18.05 -14.04
N GLU A 224 22.86 -18.92 -14.49
CA GLU A 224 21.87 -18.58 -15.50
C GLU A 224 20.80 -17.64 -14.94
N ILE A 225 20.33 -17.89 -13.72
CA ILE A 225 19.40 -17.03 -12.99
C ILE A 225 20.05 -15.66 -12.75
N VAL A 226 21.29 -15.63 -12.26
CA VAL A 226 22.00 -14.36 -12.00
C VAL A 226 22.24 -13.57 -13.29
N LYS A 227 22.61 -14.24 -14.38
CA LYS A 227 22.76 -13.61 -15.70
C LYS A 227 21.44 -13.04 -16.17
N LYS A 228 20.34 -13.79 -16.08
CA LYS A 228 19.01 -13.32 -16.50
C LYS A 228 18.54 -12.14 -15.66
N MET A 229 18.77 -12.18 -14.36
CA MET A 229 18.46 -11.08 -13.44
C MET A 229 19.22 -9.81 -13.83
N THR A 230 20.50 -9.94 -14.17
CA THR A 230 21.34 -8.81 -14.62
C THR A 230 20.89 -8.23 -15.97
N GLU A 231 20.36 -9.06 -16.87
CA GLU A 231 19.73 -8.59 -18.11
C GLU A 231 18.47 -7.78 -17.82
N LEU A 232 17.60 -8.27 -16.93
CA LEU A 232 16.35 -7.59 -16.55
C LEU A 232 16.61 -6.27 -15.80
N ALA A 233 17.62 -6.23 -14.93
CA ALA A 233 18.06 -5.04 -14.21
C ALA A 233 18.20 -3.81 -15.12
N ARG A 234 18.75 -3.99 -16.34
CA ARG A 234 18.92 -2.90 -17.31
C ARG A 234 17.59 -2.24 -17.70
N TRP A 235 16.55 -3.06 -17.90
CA TRP A 235 15.21 -2.56 -18.23
C TRP A 235 14.53 -1.96 -17.00
N PHE A 236 14.57 -2.64 -15.86
CA PHE A 236 13.87 -2.20 -14.66
C PHE A 236 14.44 -0.91 -14.05
N ASN A 237 15.75 -0.67 -14.20
CA ASN A 237 16.39 0.59 -13.81
C ASN A 237 16.33 1.67 -14.89
N SER A 238 15.74 1.38 -16.05
CA SER A 238 15.65 2.38 -17.11
C SER A 238 14.66 3.48 -16.72
N PRO A 239 14.96 4.75 -17.05
CA PRO A 239 13.99 5.84 -16.94
C PRO A 239 12.71 5.55 -17.74
N GLU A 240 12.84 4.89 -18.90
CA GLU A 240 11.70 4.51 -19.73
C GLU A 240 10.68 3.66 -18.95
N PHE A 241 11.15 2.68 -18.18
CA PHE A 241 10.27 1.85 -17.38
C PHE A 241 9.75 2.59 -16.15
N LEU A 242 10.62 3.27 -15.40
CA LEU A 242 10.22 4.00 -14.21
C LEU A 242 9.15 5.07 -14.51
N TYR A 243 9.34 5.86 -15.57
CA TYR A 243 8.46 6.96 -15.97
C TYR A 243 7.42 6.57 -17.02
N LYS A 244 7.16 5.27 -17.20
CA LYS A 244 6.12 4.78 -18.11
C LYS A 244 4.79 5.47 -17.81
N LYS A 245 4.27 6.21 -18.80
CA LYS A 245 2.99 6.92 -18.67
C LYS A 245 1.85 5.93 -18.52
N THR A 246 1.01 6.18 -17.53
CA THR A 246 -0.19 5.39 -17.25
C THR A 246 -1.41 6.30 -17.24
N PRO A 247 -2.58 5.85 -17.72
CA PRO A 247 -3.79 6.68 -17.75
C PRO A 247 -4.35 6.99 -16.35
N LYS A 248 -3.79 6.36 -15.30
CA LYS A 248 -4.25 6.51 -13.92
C LYS A 248 -3.69 7.81 -13.33
N ILE A 249 -4.58 8.77 -13.09
CA ILE A 249 -4.28 9.95 -12.28
C ILE A 249 -4.49 9.55 -10.82
N PRO A 250 -3.50 9.72 -9.92
CA PRO A 250 -3.67 9.45 -8.50
C PRO A 250 -4.63 10.48 -7.90
N ARG A 251 -5.64 9.98 -7.18
CA ARG A 251 -6.75 10.78 -6.62
C ARG A 251 -6.66 10.88 -5.10
N GLY A 252 -5.74 10.11 -4.54
CA GLY A 252 -5.50 9.95 -3.12
C GLY A 252 -4.51 8.82 -2.84
N VAL A 253 -4.25 8.58 -1.56
CA VAL A 253 -3.31 7.56 -1.07
C VAL A 253 -4.09 6.40 -0.47
N LYS A 254 -3.95 5.20 -1.04
CA LYS A 254 -4.55 3.98 -0.49
C LYS A 254 -3.73 3.48 0.70
N ILE A 255 -4.35 3.38 1.87
CA ILE A 255 -3.70 2.92 3.11
C ILE A 255 -3.88 1.40 3.27
N LYS A 256 -5.12 0.94 3.15
CA LYS A 256 -5.51 -0.48 3.15
C LYS A 256 -6.78 -0.63 2.32
N GLU A 257 -7.19 -1.86 2.00
CA GLU A 257 -8.45 -2.07 1.28
C GLU A 257 -9.62 -1.40 1.98
N GLY A 258 -10.39 -0.67 1.19
CA GLY A 258 -11.52 0.12 1.65
C GLY A 258 -11.15 1.40 2.40
N ILE A 259 -9.88 1.73 2.70
CA ILE A 259 -9.48 3.01 3.32
C ILE A 259 -8.49 3.77 2.45
N GLU A 260 -8.88 4.98 2.06
CA GLU A 260 -8.11 5.89 1.21
C GLU A 260 -8.10 7.29 1.81
N ILE A 261 -6.98 8.01 1.63
CA ILE A 261 -6.90 9.44 1.91
C ILE A 261 -7.06 10.20 0.59
N LEU A 262 -8.16 10.92 0.41
CA LEU A 262 -8.46 11.69 -0.80
C LEU A 262 -8.15 13.16 -0.59
N TYR A 263 -7.71 13.84 -1.64
CA TYR A 263 -7.43 15.26 -1.61
C TYR A 263 -8.36 16.02 -2.54
N GLY A 264 -9.14 16.94 -2.00
CA GLY A 264 -10.05 17.78 -2.78
C GLY A 264 -9.67 19.25 -2.73
N MET A 265 -9.95 19.97 -3.82
CA MET A 265 -9.77 21.42 -3.91
C MET A 265 -10.92 22.08 -4.66
N TYR A 266 -11.39 23.22 -4.15
CA TYR A 266 -12.37 24.05 -4.84
C TYR A 266 -12.11 25.53 -4.61
N LYS A 267 -12.13 26.33 -5.69
CA LYS A 267 -12.02 27.80 -5.59
C LYS A 267 -13.42 28.40 -5.56
N ALA A 268 -13.89 28.71 -4.35
CA ALA A 268 -15.10 29.48 -4.12
C ALA A 268 -14.83 31.00 -4.30
N ARG A 269 -15.89 31.80 -4.30
CA ARG A 269 -15.78 33.27 -4.37
C ARG A 269 -15.02 33.84 -3.19
N GLY A 270 -15.22 33.25 -2.00
CA GLY A 270 -14.63 33.66 -0.73
C GLY A 270 -13.27 33.05 -0.43
N GLY A 271 -12.77 32.15 -1.28
CA GLY A 271 -11.46 31.54 -1.10
C GLY A 271 -11.34 30.12 -1.69
N LEU A 272 -10.11 29.63 -1.74
CA LEU A 272 -9.78 28.25 -2.01
C LEU A 272 -10.03 27.42 -0.76
N ILE A 273 -10.76 26.33 -0.95
CA ILE A 273 -11.03 25.30 0.04
C ILE A 273 -10.23 24.07 -0.40
N ARG A 274 -9.55 23.46 0.55
CA ARG A 274 -8.78 22.22 0.40
C ARG A 274 -9.28 21.24 1.44
N THR A 275 -9.35 19.97 1.07
CA THR A 275 -9.79 18.90 1.97
C THR A 275 -8.82 17.74 1.92
N ALA A 276 -8.47 17.19 3.07
CA ALA A 276 -7.81 15.89 3.21
C ALA A 276 -8.80 14.95 3.90
N GLN A 277 -9.29 13.97 3.17
CA GLN A 277 -10.45 13.15 3.54
C GLN A 277 -9.99 11.72 3.81
N GLU A 278 -10.21 11.19 5.01
CA GLU A 278 -10.11 9.75 5.25
C GLU A 278 -11.45 9.10 4.91
N VAL A 279 -11.46 8.32 3.84
CA VAL A 279 -12.67 7.68 3.34
C VAL A 279 -12.56 6.18 3.54
N GLU A 280 -13.52 5.62 4.28
CA GLU A 280 -13.73 4.18 4.34
C GLU A 280 -14.91 3.80 3.44
N LYS A 281 -14.63 3.16 2.29
CA LYS A 281 -15.56 2.81 1.20
C LYS A 281 -16.24 4.05 0.61
N LYS A 282 -17.29 4.54 1.25
CA LYS A 282 -18.06 5.74 0.88
C LYS A 282 -18.32 6.65 2.07
N THR A 283 -17.84 6.31 3.26
CA THR A 283 -18.07 7.09 4.48
C THR A 283 -16.85 7.93 4.78
N LEU A 284 -17.04 9.22 4.99
CA LEU A 284 -16.03 10.14 5.46
C LEU A 284 -15.75 9.87 6.93
N LYS A 285 -14.68 9.13 7.26
CA LYS A 285 -14.32 8.80 8.63
C LYS A 285 -13.69 9.97 9.35
N ASP A 286 -12.91 10.74 8.61
CA ASP A 286 -12.31 11.96 9.10
C ASP A 286 -12.08 12.93 7.94
N ILE A 287 -12.02 14.22 8.25
CA ILE A 287 -11.73 15.27 7.27
C ILE A 287 -10.96 16.39 7.93
N VAL A 288 -9.95 16.88 7.22
CA VAL A 288 -9.28 18.14 7.53
C VAL A 288 -9.60 19.13 6.43
N ILE A 289 -10.13 20.29 6.80
CA ILE A 289 -10.47 21.37 5.89
C ILE A 289 -9.46 22.50 6.08
N THR A 290 -8.90 22.97 4.97
CA THR A 290 -7.90 24.04 4.97
C THR A 290 -8.15 24.95 3.77
N GLY A 291 -7.45 26.08 3.68
CA GLY A 291 -7.68 27.00 2.58
C GLY A 291 -7.31 28.43 2.90
N ASP A 292 -7.63 29.32 1.96
CA ASP A 292 -7.54 30.77 2.14
C ASP A 292 -8.93 31.42 2.33
N PHE A 293 -9.98 30.61 2.52
CA PHE A 293 -11.32 31.10 2.86
C PHE A 293 -11.40 31.60 4.30
N THR A 294 -12.41 32.43 4.56
CA THR A 294 -12.63 33.03 5.88
C THR A 294 -13.79 32.33 6.60
N LEU A 295 -13.61 32.03 7.89
CA LEU A 295 -14.63 31.45 8.77
C LEU A 295 -14.65 32.22 10.09
N TYR A 296 -15.85 32.59 10.55
CA TYR A 296 -16.09 33.24 11.84
C TYR A 296 -17.14 32.48 12.66
N PRO A 297 -16.88 32.19 13.95
CA PRO A 297 -15.57 32.24 14.61
C PRO A 297 -14.65 31.12 14.08
N LYS A 298 -13.32 31.32 14.15
CA LYS A 298 -12.35 30.40 13.52
C LYS A 298 -12.37 29.01 14.15
N GLU A 299 -12.72 28.95 15.42
CA GLU A 299 -12.80 27.73 16.23
C GLU A 299 -13.90 26.78 15.72
N SER A 300 -14.91 27.32 15.01
CA SER A 300 -15.99 26.53 14.41
C SER A 300 -15.49 25.56 13.33
N LEU A 301 -14.28 25.72 12.80
CA LEU A 301 -13.75 24.81 11.79
C LEU A 301 -13.68 23.36 12.30
N SER A 302 -13.19 23.18 13.53
CA SER A 302 -13.16 21.86 14.17
C SER A 302 -14.54 21.27 14.39
N VAL A 303 -15.56 22.11 14.60
CA VAL A 303 -16.95 21.67 14.77
C VAL A 303 -17.53 21.20 13.43
N LEU A 304 -17.19 21.88 12.32
CA LEU A 304 -17.55 21.45 10.97
C LEU A 304 -16.88 20.12 10.62
N GLU A 305 -15.58 20.00 10.86
CA GLU A 305 -14.81 18.76 10.62
C GLU A 305 -15.40 17.59 11.41
N GLU A 306 -15.67 17.78 12.70
CA GLU A 306 -16.29 16.76 13.56
C GLU A 306 -17.73 16.42 13.11
N GLY A 307 -18.51 17.43 12.72
CA GLY A 307 -19.89 17.25 12.23
C GLY A 307 -19.98 16.46 10.93
N LEU A 308 -18.92 16.48 10.12
CA LEU A 308 -18.81 15.74 8.87
C LEU A 308 -18.33 14.29 9.06
N LYS A 309 -17.75 13.95 10.20
CA LYS A 309 -17.31 12.57 10.48
C LYS A 309 -18.47 11.59 10.45
N ASN A 310 -18.17 10.39 9.94
CA ASN A 310 -19.12 9.30 9.70
C ASN A 310 -20.29 9.65 8.78
N THR A 311 -20.16 10.71 7.97
CA THR A 311 -21.15 11.06 6.95
C THR A 311 -20.87 10.31 5.66
N GLU A 312 -21.91 9.81 5.00
CA GLU A 312 -21.77 9.23 3.67
C GLU A 312 -21.37 10.33 2.67
N ARG A 313 -20.37 10.04 1.83
CA ARG A 313 -19.81 10.96 0.83
C ARG A 313 -20.72 11.07 -0.39
N GLU A 314 -21.98 11.39 -0.12
CA GLU A 314 -23.04 11.67 -1.06
C GLU A 314 -23.39 13.15 -0.96
N ARG A 315 -23.52 13.84 -2.10
CA ARG A 315 -23.79 15.28 -2.17
C ARG A 315 -24.90 15.73 -1.21
N SER A 316 -26.05 15.05 -1.26
CA SER A 316 -27.24 15.38 -0.48
C SER A 316 -26.94 15.37 1.03
N ARG A 317 -26.28 14.30 1.50
CA ARG A 317 -25.90 14.11 2.90
C ARG A 317 -24.87 15.13 3.36
N LEU A 318 -23.85 15.41 2.53
CA LEU A 318 -22.82 16.38 2.83
C LEU A 318 -23.40 17.78 2.96
N ILE A 319 -24.20 18.22 1.99
CA ILE A 319 -24.88 19.53 2.03
C ILE A 319 -25.70 19.66 3.31
N THR A 320 -26.56 18.68 3.61
CA THR A 320 -27.40 18.72 4.82
C THR A 320 -26.56 18.86 6.09
N ARG A 321 -25.46 18.12 6.23
CA ARG A 321 -24.59 18.23 7.42
C ARG A 321 -23.89 19.58 7.53
N ILE A 322 -23.50 20.17 6.40
CA ILE A 322 -22.85 21.48 6.37
C ILE A 322 -23.87 22.59 6.70
N GLU A 323 -25.10 22.48 6.20
CA GLU A 323 -26.20 23.38 6.54
C GLU A 323 -26.55 23.29 8.04
N GLU A 324 -26.71 22.08 8.58
CA GLU A 324 -26.92 21.85 10.03
C GLU A 324 -25.80 22.48 10.89
N PHE A 325 -24.56 22.44 10.41
CA PHE A 325 -23.44 23.11 11.07
C PHE A 325 -23.64 24.62 11.14
N TYR A 326 -24.00 25.27 10.03
CA TYR A 326 -24.24 26.72 9.99
C TYR A 326 -25.43 27.12 10.87
N GLU A 327 -26.54 26.38 10.79
CA GLU A 327 -27.72 26.62 11.62
C GLU A 327 -27.41 26.50 13.12
N LYS A 328 -26.65 25.47 13.50
CA LYS A 328 -26.35 25.19 14.91
C LYS A 328 -25.32 26.13 15.51
N THR A 329 -24.32 26.54 14.74
CA THR A 329 -23.19 27.33 15.25
C THR A 329 -23.34 28.83 15.02
N GLY A 330 -24.20 29.24 14.07
CA GLY A 330 -24.25 30.61 13.59
C GLY A 330 -22.95 31.07 12.94
N ALA A 331 -22.10 30.12 12.50
CA ALA A 331 -20.84 30.45 11.86
C ALA A 331 -21.08 31.11 10.50
N GLU A 332 -20.15 31.97 10.08
CA GLU A 332 -20.23 32.67 8.80
C GLU A 332 -18.97 32.40 7.99
N THR A 333 -19.15 32.10 6.70
CA THR A 333 -18.07 31.96 5.73
C THR A 333 -18.28 32.89 4.53
N PRO A 334 -17.90 34.17 4.62
CA PRO A 334 -18.17 35.14 3.56
C PRO A 334 -17.68 34.67 2.18
N GLY A 335 -18.62 34.48 1.24
CA GLY A 335 -18.33 34.05 -0.14
C GLY A 335 -18.06 32.55 -0.31
N VAL A 336 -18.28 31.73 0.72
CA VAL A 336 -18.24 30.26 0.64
C VAL A 336 -19.60 29.74 1.07
N GLU A 337 -20.25 29.00 0.19
CA GLU A 337 -21.53 28.36 0.47
C GLU A 337 -21.35 26.88 0.87
N PRO A 338 -22.35 26.24 1.52
CA PRO A 338 -22.31 24.79 1.80
C PRO A 338 -21.99 23.93 0.58
N GLU A 339 -22.51 24.35 -0.56
CA GLU A 339 -22.29 23.76 -1.88
C GLU A 339 -20.81 23.79 -2.31
N ASP A 340 -20.07 24.84 -1.95
CA ASP A 340 -18.65 24.99 -2.31
C ASP A 340 -17.77 24.05 -1.50
N ILE A 341 -18.07 23.89 -0.21
CA ILE A 341 -17.41 22.91 0.67
C ILE A 341 -17.71 21.50 0.17
N THR A 342 -18.96 21.23 -0.23
CA THR A 342 -19.35 19.93 -0.81
C THR A 342 -18.58 19.64 -2.09
N LYS A 343 -18.47 20.60 -3.01
CA LYS A 343 -17.66 20.45 -4.24
C LYS A 343 -16.18 20.22 -3.92
N ALA A 344 -15.64 20.88 -2.90
CA ALA A 344 -14.28 20.62 -2.44
C ALA A 344 -14.13 19.16 -1.99
N ILE A 345 -15.08 18.63 -1.23
CA ILE A 345 -15.08 17.23 -0.80
C ILE A 345 -15.18 16.30 -2.02
N GLU A 346 -16.11 16.53 -2.94
CA GLU A 346 -16.31 15.68 -4.14
C GLU A 346 -15.14 15.73 -5.13
N SER A 347 -14.43 16.86 -5.23
CA SER A 347 -13.30 17.01 -6.15
C SER A 347 -12.12 16.09 -5.84
N GLY A 348 -12.04 15.56 -4.61
CA GLY A 348 -11.10 14.48 -4.28
C GLY A 348 -11.57 13.14 -4.83
N THR A 349 -11.77 13.03 -6.14
CA THR A 349 -12.34 11.84 -6.79
C THR A 349 -11.37 11.12 -7.66
#